data_AF-A0A6M8NEJ0-F1
#
_entry.id   AF-A0A6M8NEJ0-F1
#
_cell.length_a   1.000
_cell.length_b   1.000
_cell.length_c   1.000
_cell.angle_alpha   90.00
_cell.angle_beta   90.00
_cell.angle_gamma   90.00
#
_symmetry.space_group_name_H-M   'P 1'
#
loop_
_entity.id
_entity.type
_entity.pdbx_description
1 polymer ?
#
loop_
_entity_poly.entity_id
_entity_poly.type
_entity_poly.pdbx_seq_one_letter_code
_entity_poly.pdbx_strand_id
1 'polypeptide(L)'
;MDNVKICETLTKLNVKGIKKAFKDFANFDIDARNEMFKMQRTHFHKLKELHKDYSNETLSQCSLVIAIREYIKLIPTEECFIRQGNVERMLMERWSYIRKSKLEKKLSFRIIAKNLYEKFGFKVEQSYICKIWNKIEGDLKNGKKNS
;
A
#
# COMPACT_ATOMS: atom_id res chain seq x y z
N MET A 1 -14.51 -24.85 5.95
CA MET A 1 -15.07 -23.51 6.28
C MET A 1 -14.52 -22.98 7.61
N ASP A 2 -13.85 -23.82 8.40
CA ASP A 2 -13.36 -23.50 9.76
C ASP A 2 -12.07 -22.68 9.80
N ASN A 3 -11.18 -22.85 8.81
CA ASN A 3 -9.91 -22.12 8.77
C ASN A 3 -10.10 -20.58 8.75
N VAL A 4 -11.13 -20.10 8.04
CA VAL A 4 -11.48 -18.67 8.02
C VAL A 4 -11.88 -18.19 9.41
N LYS A 5 -12.74 -18.93 10.12
CA LYS A 5 -13.17 -18.56 11.48
C LYS A 5 -12.03 -18.62 12.49
N ILE A 6 -11.14 -19.60 12.36
CA ILE A 6 -9.93 -19.72 13.19
C ILE A 6 -9.03 -18.50 12.95
N CYS A 7 -8.79 -18.14 11.68
CA CYS A 7 -8.02 -16.96 11.33
C CYS A 7 -8.65 -15.67 11.87
N GLU A 8 -9.97 -15.52 11.78
CA GLU A 8 -10.66 -14.35 12.33
C GLU A 8 -10.49 -14.24 13.85
N THR A 9 -10.58 -15.38 14.54
CA THR A 9 -10.44 -15.47 16.00
C THR A 9 -9.02 -15.14 16.44
N LEU A 10 -8.01 -15.79 15.85
CA LEU A 10 -6.60 -15.63 16.24
C LEU A 10 -6.05 -14.24 15.87
N THR A 11 -6.45 -13.72 14.71
CA THR A 11 -5.98 -12.40 14.24
C THR A 11 -6.81 -11.25 14.77
N LYS A 12 -7.98 -11.53 15.38
CA LYS A 12 -8.98 -10.54 15.79
C LYS A 12 -9.37 -9.59 14.65
N LEU A 13 -9.57 -10.15 13.46
CA LEU A 13 -10.00 -9.45 12.25
C LEU A 13 -11.14 -10.20 11.60
N ASN A 14 -11.97 -9.52 10.82
CA ASN A 14 -12.89 -10.20 9.91
C ASN A 14 -12.18 -10.57 8.59
N VAL A 15 -12.84 -11.37 7.75
CA VAL A 15 -12.35 -11.77 6.42
C VAL A 15 -11.89 -10.57 5.58
N LYS A 16 -12.62 -9.45 5.64
CA LYS A 16 -12.26 -8.23 4.90
C LYS A 16 -10.95 -7.63 5.40
N GLY A 17 -10.74 -7.59 6.72
CA GLY A 17 -9.51 -7.13 7.36
C GLY A 17 -8.32 -8.03 7.03
N ILE A 18 -8.51 -9.34 7.06
CA ILE A 18 -7.48 -10.33 6.67
C ILE A 18 -7.07 -10.12 5.21
N LYS A 19 -8.05 -10.00 4.29
CA LYS A 19 -7.80 -9.70 2.88
C LYS A 19 -7.07 -8.37 2.69
N LYS A 20 -7.41 -7.35 3.47
CA LYS A 20 -6.72 -6.05 3.43
C LYS A 20 -5.26 -6.19 3.84
N ALA A 21 -4.97 -6.90 4.93
CA ALA A 21 -3.59 -7.13 5.37
C ALA A 21 -2.72 -7.76 4.26
N PHE A 22 -3.23 -8.77 3.54
CA PHE A 22 -2.48 -9.36 2.42
C PHE A 22 -2.29 -8.40 1.24
N LYS A 23 -3.28 -7.56 0.94
CA LYS A 23 -3.12 -6.51 -0.08
C LYS A 23 -2.07 -5.49 0.34
N ASP A 24 -2.09 -5.07 1.60
CA ASP A 24 -1.11 -4.14 2.15
C ASP A 24 0.29 -4.75 2.06
N PHE A 25 0.47 -6.00 2.46
CA PHE A 25 1.72 -6.76 2.34
C PHE A 25 2.28 -6.76 0.90
N ALA A 26 1.43 -7.00 -0.10
CA ALA A 26 1.84 -7.01 -1.50
C ALA A 26 2.33 -5.64 -2.01
N ASN A 27 1.99 -4.55 -1.33
CA ASN A 27 2.40 -3.20 -1.71
C ASN A 27 3.73 -2.76 -1.10
N PHE A 28 4.24 -3.47 -0.08
CA PHE A 28 5.51 -3.16 0.55
C PHE A 28 6.70 -3.68 -0.29
N ASP A 29 7.84 -2.99 -0.21
CA ASP A 29 9.09 -3.42 -0.83
C ASP A 29 9.63 -4.72 -0.21
N ILE A 30 10.73 -5.24 -0.76
CA ILE A 30 11.30 -6.51 -0.33
C ILE A 30 11.86 -6.45 1.10
N ASP A 31 12.44 -5.32 1.50
CA ASP A 31 13.07 -5.14 2.80
C ASP A 31 12.01 -5.07 3.91
N ALA A 32 10.94 -4.30 3.68
CA ALA A 32 9.79 -4.25 4.57
C ALA A 32 9.11 -5.61 4.71
N ARG A 33 8.96 -6.37 3.61
CA ARG A 33 8.42 -7.74 3.66
C ARG A 33 9.33 -8.70 4.44
N ASN A 34 10.65 -8.58 4.30
CA ASN A 34 11.61 -9.38 5.06
C ASN A 34 11.50 -9.12 6.57
N GLU A 35 11.34 -7.86 6.99
CA GLU A 35 11.09 -7.52 8.39
C GLU A 35 9.77 -8.13 8.91
N MET A 36 8.69 -8.05 8.12
CA MET A 36 7.43 -8.72 8.47
C MET A 36 7.61 -10.24 8.62
N PHE A 37 8.42 -10.88 7.77
CA PHE A 37 8.71 -12.32 7.91
C PHE A 37 9.52 -12.65 9.17
N LYS A 38 10.44 -11.79 9.60
CA LYS A 38 11.13 -11.96 10.89
C LYS A 38 10.13 -11.94 12.05
N MET A 39 9.24 -10.95 12.06
CA MET A 39 8.17 -10.84 13.08
C MET A 39 7.20 -12.03 13.01
N GLN A 40 6.84 -12.48 11.81
CA GLN A 40 5.97 -13.63 11.57
C GLN A 40 6.51 -14.90 12.21
N ARG A 41 7.82 -15.14 12.14
CA ARG A 41 8.46 -16.32 12.76
C ARG A 41 8.25 -16.33 14.27
N THR A 42 8.46 -15.20 14.94
CA THR A 42 8.23 -15.08 16.39
C THR A 42 6.77 -15.35 16.76
N HIS A 43 5.82 -14.79 16.00
CA HIS A 43 4.38 -15.03 16.22
C HIS A 43 3.99 -16.48 15.94
N PHE A 44 4.57 -17.11 14.93
CA PHE A 44 4.30 -18.50 14.60
C PHE A 44 4.65 -19.43 15.76
N HIS A 45 5.83 -19.26 16.37
CA HIS A 45 6.23 -20.08 17.52
C HIS A 45 5.27 -19.92 18.70
N LYS A 46 4.91 -18.68 19.05
CA LYS A 46 3.93 -18.41 20.12
C LYS A 46 2.57 -19.06 19.84
N LEU A 47 2.07 -18.92 18.62
CA LEU A 47 0.79 -19.53 18.23
C LEU A 47 0.87 -21.05 18.23
N LYS A 48 2.00 -21.64 17.82
CA LYS A 48 2.18 -23.10 17.80
C LYS A 48 2.22 -23.70 19.21
N GLU A 49 2.80 -23.00 20.17
CA GLU A 49 2.79 -23.42 21.58
C GLU A 49 1.38 -23.39 22.18
N LEU A 50 0.60 -22.35 21.89
CA LEU A 50 -0.75 -22.14 22.44
C LEU A 50 -1.84 -22.96 21.72
N HIS A 51 -1.66 -23.23 20.43
CA HIS A 51 -2.67 -23.85 19.58
C HIS A 51 -2.08 -25.03 18.80
N LYS A 52 -1.57 -26.03 19.54
CA LYS A 52 -0.87 -27.21 18.98
C LYS A 52 -1.74 -27.99 17.98
N ASP A 53 -3.04 -27.98 18.21
CA ASP A 53 -4.06 -28.74 17.49
C ASP A 53 -4.37 -28.17 16.10
N TYR A 54 -3.95 -26.92 15.83
CA TYR A 54 -4.16 -26.27 14.55
C TYR A 54 -3.03 -26.58 13.55
N SER A 55 -3.41 -26.62 12.26
CA SER A 55 -2.48 -26.90 11.16
C SER A 55 -1.41 -25.81 11.05
N ASN A 56 -0.21 -26.20 10.63
CA ASN A 56 0.91 -25.25 10.50
C ASN A 56 0.61 -24.18 9.44
N GLU A 57 -0.15 -24.50 8.41
CA GLU A 57 -0.58 -23.57 7.36
C GLU A 57 -1.50 -22.50 7.94
N THR A 58 -2.48 -22.90 8.76
CA THR A 58 -3.43 -22.01 9.44
C THR A 58 -2.68 -21.05 10.36
N LEU A 59 -1.76 -21.59 11.17
CA LEU A 59 -0.95 -20.80 12.08
C LEU A 59 0.01 -19.87 11.35
N SER A 60 0.61 -20.32 10.24
CA SER A 60 1.49 -19.50 9.39
C SER A 60 0.74 -18.33 8.76
N GLN A 61 -0.50 -18.56 8.32
CA GLN A 61 -1.35 -17.51 7.77
C GLN A 61 -1.71 -16.49 8.85
N CYS A 62 -2.09 -16.95 10.04
CA CYS A 62 -2.42 -16.08 11.17
C CYS A 62 -1.23 -15.24 11.62
N SER A 63 -0.06 -15.86 11.78
CA SER A 63 1.15 -15.16 12.22
C SER A 63 1.60 -14.12 11.20
N LEU A 64 1.44 -14.38 9.91
CA LEU A 64 1.74 -13.40 8.86
C LEU A 64 0.80 -12.19 8.94
N VAL A 65 -0.50 -12.41 9.10
CA VAL A 65 -1.48 -11.33 9.25
C VAL A 65 -1.17 -10.48 10.49
N ILE A 66 -0.82 -11.10 11.61
CA ILE A 66 -0.44 -10.38 12.84
C ILE A 66 0.83 -9.54 12.60
N ALA A 67 1.86 -10.13 11.99
CA ALA A 67 3.11 -9.44 11.69
C ALA A 67 2.92 -8.22 10.77
N ILE A 68 2.11 -8.35 9.71
CA ILE A 68 1.78 -7.23 8.81
C ILE A 68 1.14 -6.08 9.59
N ARG A 69 0.16 -6.38 10.45
CA ARG A 69 -0.53 -5.35 11.24
C ARG A 69 0.42 -4.66 12.21
N GLU A 70 1.28 -5.43 12.86
CA GLU A 70 2.24 -4.89 13.82
C GLU A 70 3.25 -3.99 13.12
N TYR A 71 3.80 -4.44 11.98
CA TYR A 71 4.69 -3.62 11.17
C TYR A 71 4.02 -2.31 10.73
N ILE A 72 2.78 -2.35 10.24
CA ILE A 72 2.04 -1.12 9.86
C ILE A 72 1.89 -0.16 11.05
N LYS A 73 1.70 -0.66 12.28
CA LYS A 73 1.63 0.18 13.48
C LYS A 73 2.97 0.78 13.88
N LEU A 74 4.08 0.14 13.56
CA LEU A 74 5.44 0.63 13.83
C LEU A 74 5.85 1.75 12.87
N ILE A 75 5.22 1.81 11.70
CA ILE A 75 5.46 2.89 10.75
C ILE A 75 4.72 4.14 11.26
N PRO A 76 5.43 5.27 11.50
CA PRO A 76 4.78 6.55 11.79
C PRO A 76 3.73 6.85 10.72
N THR A 77 2.56 7.38 11.10
CA THR A 77 1.43 7.60 10.17
C THR A 77 1.83 8.37 8.90
N GLU A 78 2.87 9.20 8.97
CA GLU A 78 3.44 9.95 7.85
C GLU A 78 4.24 9.08 6.86
N GLU A 79 4.95 8.05 7.34
CA GLU A 79 5.71 7.09 6.53
C GLU A 79 4.83 5.98 5.93
N CYS A 80 3.68 5.69 6.54
CA CYS A 80 2.78 4.62 6.07
C CYS A 80 2.22 4.92 4.67
N PHE A 81 2.02 6.19 4.33
CA PHE A 81 1.63 6.64 2.99
C PHE A 81 2.75 6.50 1.96
N ILE A 82 4.02 6.55 2.40
CA ILE A 82 5.19 6.44 1.53
C ILE A 82 5.44 4.96 1.17
N ARG A 83 5.19 4.04 2.10
CA ARG A 83 5.49 2.60 1.93
C ARG A 83 4.34 1.74 1.40
N GLN A 84 3.07 2.16 1.50
CA GLN A 84 1.90 1.36 1.06
C GLN A 84 1.59 1.38 -0.45
N GLY A 85 2.48 1.91 -1.28
CA GLY A 85 2.32 1.88 -2.73
C GLY A 85 2.88 3.16 -3.32
N ASN A 86 3.98 3.00 -4.05
CA ASN A 86 4.71 4.03 -4.77
C ASN A 86 3.81 5.21 -5.16
N VAL A 87 4.03 6.41 -4.59
CA VAL A 87 3.24 7.63 -4.86
C VAL A 87 3.04 7.84 -6.37
N GLU A 88 4.03 7.42 -7.16
CA GLU A 88 3.97 7.30 -8.62
C GLU A 88 2.84 6.40 -9.13
N ARG A 89 2.65 5.17 -8.63
CA ARG A 89 1.52 4.28 -8.99
C ARG A 89 0.18 4.94 -8.67
N MET A 90 0.04 5.56 -7.50
CA MET A 90 -1.21 6.21 -7.11
C MET A 90 -1.54 7.42 -7.99
N LEU A 91 -0.51 8.18 -8.39
CA LEU A 91 -0.61 9.25 -9.39
C LEU A 91 -1.00 8.70 -10.77
N MET A 92 -0.42 7.57 -11.19
CA MET A 92 -0.70 6.93 -12.47
C MET A 92 -2.14 6.41 -12.58
N GLU A 93 -2.66 5.77 -11.54
CA GLU A 93 -4.07 5.34 -11.49
C GLU A 93 -5.06 6.51 -11.65
N ARG A 94 -4.63 7.72 -11.25
CA ARG A 94 -5.42 8.94 -11.27
C ARG A 94 -4.94 9.91 -12.35
N TRP A 95 -4.12 9.45 -13.30
CA TRP A 95 -3.46 10.29 -14.29
C TRP A 95 -4.46 11.03 -15.19
N SER A 96 -5.57 10.37 -15.56
CA SER A 96 -6.63 10.98 -16.36
C SER A 96 -7.22 12.22 -15.68
N TYR A 97 -7.45 12.17 -14.36
CA TYR A 97 -7.92 13.31 -13.57
C TYR A 97 -6.87 14.43 -13.51
N ILE A 98 -5.60 14.08 -13.28
CA ILE A 98 -4.49 15.04 -13.21
C ILE A 98 -4.31 15.74 -14.56
N ARG A 99 -4.30 14.99 -15.66
CA ARG A 99 -4.14 15.48 -17.03
C ARG A 99 -5.29 16.40 -17.45
N LYS A 100 -6.55 16.00 -17.20
CA LYS A 100 -7.73 16.84 -17.44
C LYS A 100 -7.69 18.13 -16.62
N SER A 101 -7.32 18.03 -15.35
CA SER A 101 -7.21 19.19 -14.46
C SER A 101 -6.14 20.17 -14.93
N LYS A 102 -5.04 19.67 -15.49
CA LYS A 102 -3.92 20.50 -15.95
C LYS A 102 -4.16 21.10 -17.34
N LEU A 103 -4.64 20.32 -18.30
CA LEU A 103 -4.78 20.74 -19.70
C LEU A 103 -6.10 21.46 -19.98
N GLU A 104 -7.22 20.90 -19.51
CA GLU A 104 -8.54 21.47 -19.80
C GLU A 104 -8.90 22.55 -18.78
N LYS A 105 -8.75 22.24 -17.48
CA LYS A 105 -9.11 23.17 -16.40
C LYS A 105 -7.99 24.16 -16.04
N LYS A 106 -6.82 24.06 -16.67
CA LYS A 106 -5.66 24.95 -16.47
C LYS A 106 -5.24 25.14 -15.00
N LEU A 107 -5.41 24.13 -14.16
CA LEU A 107 -5.09 24.22 -12.73
C LEU A 107 -3.56 24.14 -12.46
N SER A 108 -3.11 24.79 -11.39
CA SER A 108 -1.74 24.67 -10.91
C SER A 108 -1.52 23.33 -10.20
N PHE A 109 -0.28 22.83 -10.16
CA PHE A 109 0.02 21.57 -9.45
C PHE A 109 -0.27 21.65 -7.96
N ARG A 110 -0.20 22.85 -7.36
CA ARG A 110 -0.61 23.11 -5.98
C ARG A 110 -2.11 22.85 -5.78
N ILE A 111 -2.94 23.35 -6.69
CA ILE A 111 -4.40 23.12 -6.64
C ILE A 111 -4.70 21.64 -6.92
N ILE A 112 -4.00 21.01 -7.86
CA ILE A 112 -4.18 19.59 -8.16
C ILE A 112 -3.84 18.73 -6.93
N ALA A 113 -2.73 19.01 -6.23
CA ALA A 113 -2.37 18.34 -4.99
C ALA A 113 -3.45 18.48 -3.91
N LYS A 114 -3.96 19.70 -3.72
CA LYS A 114 -5.07 19.97 -2.79
C LYS A 114 -6.32 19.15 -3.17
N ASN A 115 -6.72 19.16 -4.43
CA ASN A 115 -7.90 18.44 -4.89
C ASN A 115 -7.73 16.91 -4.78
N LEU A 116 -6.51 16.41 -4.99
CA LEU A 116 -6.20 14.98 -4.82
C LEU A 116 -6.38 14.56 -3.35
N TYR A 117 -5.97 15.42 -2.41
CA TYR A 117 -6.20 15.19 -1.00
C TYR A 117 -7.69 15.27 -0.64
N GLU A 118 -8.37 16.35 -1.02
CA GLU A 118 -9.79 16.54 -0.70
C GLU A 118 -10.70 15.45 -1.28
N LYS A 119 -10.41 15.01 -2.51
CA LYS A 119 -11.28 14.05 -3.21
C LYS A 119 -10.92 12.59 -2.94
N PHE A 120 -9.64 12.30 -2.71
CA PHE A 120 -9.16 10.92 -2.64
C PHE A 120 -8.35 10.60 -1.38
N GLY A 121 -8.20 11.55 -0.44
CA GLY A 121 -7.37 11.38 0.75
C GLY A 121 -5.87 11.28 0.44
N PHE A 122 -5.46 11.63 -0.78
CA PHE A 122 -4.11 11.43 -1.28
C PHE A 122 -3.24 12.66 -1.06
N LYS A 123 -2.36 12.59 -0.06
CA LYS A 123 -1.40 13.66 0.24
C LYS A 123 -0.17 13.48 -0.65
N VAL A 124 0.09 14.46 -1.50
CA VAL A 124 1.25 14.49 -2.40
C VAL A 124 1.71 15.94 -2.59
N GLU A 125 3.02 16.15 -2.68
CA GLU A 125 3.58 17.48 -2.92
C GLU A 125 3.43 17.92 -4.37
N GLN A 126 3.20 19.21 -4.61
CA GLN A 126 3.12 19.76 -5.97
C GLN A 126 4.42 19.55 -6.78
N SER A 127 5.57 19.58 -6.11
CA SER A 127 6.91 19.33 -6.69
C SER A 127 6.98 17.94 -7.31
N TYR A 128 6.45 16.94 -6.60
CA TYR A 128 6.45 15.55 -7.04
C TYR A 128 5.49 15.32 -8.20
N ILE A 129 4.28 15.91 -8.18
CA ILE A 129 3.37 15.87 -9.34
C ILE A 129 4.03 16.48 -10.57
N CYS A 130 4.71 17.62 -10.41
CA CYS A 130 5.43 18.31 -11.49
C CYS A 130 6.54 17.42 -12.08
N LYS A 131 7.33 16.75 -11.23
CA LYS A 131 8.37 15.81 -11.65
C LYS A 131 7.80 14.67 -12.50
N ILE A 132 6.72 14.04 -12.03
CA ILE A 132 6.05 12.94 -12.76
C ILE A 132 5.41 13.43 -14.06
N TRP A 133 4.84 14.63 -14.06
CA TRP A 133 4.33 15.29 -15.27
C TRP A 133 5.40 15.49 -16.32
N ASN A 134 6.54 16.06 -15.94
CA ASN A 134 7.62 16.30 -16.88
C ASN A 134 8.24 15.00 -17.40
N LYS A 135 8.28 13.94 -16.59
CA LYS A 135 8.65 12.60 -17.04
C LYS A 135 7.68 12.10 -18.12
N ILE A 136 6.39 12.01 -17.82
CA ILE A 136 5.39 11.41 -18.72
C ILE A 136 5.12 12.27 -19.96
N GLU A 137 4.81 13.55 -19.77
CA GLU A 137 4.45 14.44 -20.89
C GLU A 137 5.69 15.03 -21.59
N GLY A 138 6.86 15.03 -20.94
CA GLY A 138 8.12 15.38 -21.59
C GLY A 138 8.57 14.30 -22.57
N ASP A 139 8.44 13.02 -22.20
CA ASP A 139 8.70 11.89 -23.09
C ASP A 139 7.76 11.91 -24.32
N LEU A 140 6.49 12.29 -24.13
CA LEU A 140 5.51 12.48 -25.22
C LEU A 140 5.84 13.65 -26.17
N LYS A 141 6.58 14.66 -25.71
CA LYS A 141 7.02 15.79 -26.56
C LYS A 141 8.27 15.45 -27.36
N ASN A 142 9.15 14.61 -26.83
CA ASN A 142 10.39 14.19 -27.51
C ASN A 142 10.15 13.11 -28.57
N GLY A 143 9.08 12.31 -28.45
CA GLY A 143 8.70 11.33 -29.47
C GLY A 143 8.14 11.90 -30.79
N LYS A 144 7.94 13.22 -30.89
CA LYS A 144 7.49 13.90 -32.12
C LYS A 144 8.61 14.52 -32.96
N LYS A 145 9.88 14.39 -32.55
CA LYS A 145 11.02 14.94 -33.30
C LYS A 145 11.71 13.96 -34.25
N ASN A 146 11.30 12.70 -34.28
CA ASN A 146 11.80 11.72 -35.23
C ASN A 146 10.64 11.19 -36.08
N SER A 147 10.18 12.01 -37.03
CA SER A 147 9.41 11.56 -38.18
C SER A 147 9.71 12.44 -39.37
#